data_AF-A0A2V7DKN9-F1
#
_entry.id   AF-A0A2V7DKN9-F1
#
_cell.length_a   1.000
_cell.length_b   1.000
_cell.length_c   1.000
_cell.angle_alpha   90.00
_cell.angle_beta   90.00
_cell.angle_gamma   90.00
#
_symmetry.space_group_name_H-M   'P 1'
#
loop_
_entity.id
_entity.type
_entity.pdbx_description
1 polymer ?
#
loop_
_entity_poly.entity_id
_entity_poly.type
_entity_poly.pdbx_seq_one_letter_code
_entity_poly.pdbx_strand_id
1 'polypeptide(L)'
;MACIRAGEGPANVDMSDRRSLLVAALGFVLFGNWHSVPELVTLHAWLDTWSGLGAVVVGMERHGYELWLAKDRNGWSSTFLRRRHVMQPWVGQVLYWWPTPWRAVQEAAWRALNNPFAHDYSVVNESPP
;
A
#
# COMPACT_ATOMS: atom_id res chain seq x y z
N MET A 1 10.92 37.83 -29.57
CA MET A 1 11.73 36.76 -28.95
C MET A 1 10.96 36.25 -27.75
N ALA A 2 10.23 35.14 -27.90
CA ALA A 2 9.48 34.50 -26.82
C ALA A 2 10.30 33.31 -26.29
N CYS A 3 10.67 33.34 -25.02
CA CYS A 3 11.28 32.20 -24.34
C CYS A 3 10.15 31.31 -23.81
N ILE A 4 9.89 30.21 -24.51
CA ILE A 4 9.02 29.15 -24.03
C ILE A 4 9.77 28.44 -22.91
N ARG A 5 9.30 28.59 -21.66
CA ARG A 5 9.72 27.74 -20.54
C ARG A 5 9.15 26.33 -20.79
N ALA A 6 9.99 25.48 -21.36
CA ALA A 6 9.82 24.03 -21.33
C ALA A 6 10.02 23.55 -19.89
N GLY A 7 9.04 22.82 -19.34
CA GLY A 7 9.21 22.19 -18.03
C GLY A 7 7.94 21.85 -17.24
N GLU A 8 6.76 21.78 -17.85
CA GLU A 8 5.56 21.21 -17.18
C GLU A 8 5.09 20.00 -17.98
N GLY A 9 5.66 18.85 -17.64
CA GLY A 9 5.25 17.52 -18.11
C GLY A 9 4.65 16.69 -16.97
N PRO A 10 3.85 15.65 -17.27
CA PRO A 10 2.80 15.06 -16.43
C PRO A 10 3.27 14.18 -15.25
N ALA A 11 4.47 14.40 -14.71
CA ALA A 11 5.05 13.52 -13.69
C ALA A 11 4.36 13.63 -12.31
N ASN A 12 3.57 14.68 -12.05
CA ASN A 12 2.94 14.88 -10.75
C ASN A 12 1.54 14.24 -10.64
N VAL A 13 0.95 13.79 -11.76
CA VAL A 13 -0.25 12.93 -11.82
C VAL A 13 0.12 11.46 -11.54
N ASP A 14 1.41 11.15 -11.34
CA ASP A 14 1.95 9.80 -11.58
C ASP A 14 2.09 8.92 -10.32
N MET A 15 2.19 9.48 -9.10
CA MET A 15 2.41 8.69 -7.87
C MET A 15 1.38 8.92 -6.77
N SER A 16 0.94 10.16 -6.55
CA SER A 16 -0.12 10.48 -5.58
C SER A 16 -1.46 9.89 -6.00
N ASP A 17 -1.79 9.91 -7.30
CA ASP A 17 -3.02 9.31 -7.82
C ASP A 17 -2.98 7.78 -7.75
N ARG A 18 -1.82 7.17 -8.05
CA ARG A 18 -1.64 5.71 -7.91
C ARG A 18 -1.73 5.26 -6.45
N ARG A 19 -1.16 6.05 -5.52
CA ARG A 19 -1.32 5.80 -4.08
C ARG A 19 -2.78 5.92 -3.67
N SER A 20 -3.46 6.97 -4.12
CA SER A 20 -4.89 7.19 -3.83
C SER A 20 -5.77 6.07 -4.37
N LEU A 21 -5.46 5.54 -5.57
CA LEU A 21 -6.15 4.39 -6.14
C LEU A 21 -5.93 3.12 -5.32
N LEU A 22 -4.69 2.84 -4.89
CA LEU A 22 -4.39 1.69 -4.04
C LEU A 22 -5.09 1.81 -2.68
N VAL A 23 -5.07 2.99 -2.07
CA VAL A 23 -5.81 3.28 -0.83
C VAL A 23 -7.31 3.09 -1.07
N ALA A 24 -7.90 3.67 -2.11
CA ALA A 24 -9.32 3.51 -2.41
C ALA A 24 -9.71 2.04 -2.60
N ALA A 25 -8.95 1.28 -3.40
CA ALA A 25 -9.20 -0.15 -3.62
C ALA A 25 -9.16 -0.96 -2.32
N LEU A 26 -8.15 -0.73 -1.48
CA LEU A 26 -8.05 -1.38 -0.17
C LEU A 26 -9.17 -0.95 0.78
N GLY A 27 -9.57 0.32 0.76
CA GLY A 27 -10.67 0.85 1.54
C GLY A 27 -12.01 0.19 1.19
N PHE A 28 -12.28 -0.03 -0.10
CA PHE A 28 -13.48 -0.74 -0.56
C PHE A 28 -13.54 -2.19 -0.07
N VAL A 29 -12.41 -2.90 -0.10
CA VAL A 29 -12.33 -4.30 0.36
C VAL A 29 -12.43 -4.43 1.89
N LEU A 30 -11.87 -3.48 2.63
CA LEU A 30 -11.79 -3.57 4.08
C LEU A 30 -13.02 -3.00 4.79
N PHE A 31 -13.61 -1.91 4.30
CA PHE A 31 -14.64 -1.13 5.01
C PHE A 31 -15.90 -0.84 4.20
N GLY A 32 -15.88 -1.02 2.87
CA GLY A 32 -17.03 -0.74 2.02
C GLY A 32 -18.14 -1.77 2.20
N ASN A 33 -19.40 -1.35 2.02
CA ASN A 33 -20.53 -2.27 1.84
C ASN A 33 -20.49 -2.87 0.42
N TRP A 34 -19.41 -3.60 0.12
CA TRP A 34 -19.09 -4.13 -1.20
C TRP A 34 -20.15 -5.10 -1.72
N HIS A 35 -20.93 -5.73 -0.83
CA HIS A 35 -22.03 -6.61 -1.19
C HIS A 35 -23.17 -5.92 -1.95
N SER A 36 -23.32 -4.61 -1.81
CA SER A 36 -24.43 -3.86 -2.42
C SER A 36 -24.16 -3.40 -3.85
N VAL A 37 -22.93 -3.52 -4.35
CA VAL A 37 -22.54 -3.06 -5.69
C VAL A 37 -21.84 -4.21 -6.43
N PRO A 38 -22.39 -4.72 -7.54
CA PRO A 38 -21.86 -5.91 -8.21
C PRO A 38 -20.44 -5.73 -8.75
N GLU A 39 -20.07 -4.51 -9.16
CA GLU A 39 -18.72 -4.15 -9.57
C GLU A 39 -17.72 -4.27 -8.41
N LEU A 40 -18.13 -3.91 -7.19
CA LEU A 40 -17.29 -4.05 -5.99
C LEU A 40 -17.16 -5.51 -5.56
N VAL A 41 -18.21 -6.32 -5.72
CA VAL A 41 -18.11 -7.78 -5.52
C VAL A 41 -17.08 -8.39 -6.48
N THR A 42 -17.11 -7.98 -7.75
CA THR A 42 -16.16 -8.47 -8.76
C THR A 42 -14.72 -8.05 -8.44
N LEU A 43 -14.52 -6.79 -8.03
CA LEU A 43 -13.20 -6.30 -7.61
C LEU A 43 -12.70 -7.03 -6.36
N HIS A 44 -13.55 -7.25 -5.36
CA HIS A 44 -13.19 -8.00 -4.16
C HIS A 44 -12.79 -9.43 -4.49
N ALA A 45 -13.59 -10.12 -5.31
CA ALA A 45 -13.29 -11.47 -5.76
C ALA A 45 -11.97 -11.55 -6.53
N TRP A 46 -11.67 -10.55 -7.36
CA TRP A 46 -10.39 -10.48 -8.06
C TRP A 46 -9.21 -10.21 -7.11
N LEU A 47 -9.38 -9.34 -6.12
CA LEU A 47 -8.35 -9.06 -5.09
C LEU A 47 -8.10 -10.26 -4.17
N ASP A 48 -9.04 -11.20 -4.09
CA ASP A 48 -8.92 -12.48 -3.39
C ASP A 48 -8.30 -13.61 -4.26
N THR A 49 -7.56 -13.24 -5.30
CA THR A 49 -6.76 -14.16 -6.13
C THR A 49 -5.26 -13.92 -5.97
N TRP A 50 -4.43 -14.88 -6.37
CA TRP A 50 -2.97 -14.70 -6.41
C TRP A 50 -2.55 -13.52 -7.29
N SER A 51 -3.25 -13.30 -8.41
CA SER A 51 -3.00 -12.15 -9.29
C SER A 51 -3.33 -10.82 -8.62
N GLY A 52 -4.45 -10.77 -7.89
CA GLY A 52 -4.85 -9.59 -7.10
C GLY A 52 -3.85 -9.28 -5.98
N LEU A 53 -3.41 -10.31 -5.25
CA LEU A 53 -2.34 -10.16 -4.24
C LEU A 53 -1.06 -9.65 -4.87
N GLY A 54 -0.64 -10.21 -6.02
CA GLY A 54 0.54 -9.75 -6.76
C GLY A 54 0.44 -8.28 -7.16
N ALA A 55 -0.74 -7.82 -7.58
CA ALA A 55 -0.97 -6.41 -7.91
C ALA A 55 -0.81 -5.49 -6.68
N VAL A 56 -1.31 -5.91 -5.50
CA VAL A 56 -1.10 -5.17 -4.25
C VAL A 56 0.38 -5.11 -3.88
N VAL A 57 1.10 -6.24 -4.00
CA VAL A 57 2.54 -6.31 -3.69
C VAL A 57 3.34 -5.39 -4.59
N VAL A 58 3.14 -5.46 -5.91
CA VAL A 58 3.83 -4.59 -6.86
C VAL A 58 3.48 -3.11 -6.61
N GLY A 59 2.23 -2.80 -6.26
CA GLY A 59 1.82 -1.45 -5.87
C GLY A 59 2.59 -0.95 -4.64
N MET A 60 2.66 -1.78 -3.59
CA MET A 60 3.40 -1.47 -2.37
C MET A 60 4.91 -1.36 -2.60
N GLU A 61 5.50 -2.19 -3.47
CA GLU A 61 6.91 -2.13 -3.84
C GLU A 61 7.27 -0.81 -4.54
N ARG A 62 6.39 -0.32 -5.42
CA ARG A 62 6.57 1.01 -6.05
C ARG A 62 6.52 2.14 -5.03
N HIS A 63 5.80 1.94 -3.93
CA HIS A 63 5.78 2.87 -2.79
C HIS A 63 6.92 2.66 -1.79
N GLY A 64 7.93 1.83 -2.13
CA GLY A 64 9.13 1.64 -1.32
C GLY A 64 8.95 0.69 -0.14
N TYR A 65 7.89 -0.13 -0.18
CA TYR A 65 7.68 -1.20 0.80
C TYR A 65 8.22 -2.54 0.29
N GLU A 66 8.45 -3.45 1.21
CA GLU A 66 8.81 -4.85 1.00
C GLU A 66 7.83 -5.71 1.78
N LEU A 67 7.37 -6.81 1.18
CA LEU A 67 6.40 -7.72 1.79
C LEU A 67 7.13 -8.86 2.52
N TRP A 68 6.74 -9.10 3.76
CA TRP A 68 6.94 -10.36 4.45
C TRP A 68 5.58 -11.03 4.67
N LEU A 69 5.38 -12.21 4.08
CA LEU A 69 4.16 -13.00 4.23
C LEU A 69 4.50 -14.35 4.86
N ALA A 70 3.85 -14.67 5.97
CA ALA A 70 4.07 -15.90 6.71
C ALA A 70 2.78 -16.71 6.85
N LYS A 71 2.94 -18.03 6.72
CA LYS A 71 1.90 -19.01 7.00
C LYS A 71 2.29 -19.81 8.25
N ASP A 72 1.41 -19.80 9.24
CA ASP A 72 1.49 -20.64 10.43
C ASP A 72 0.20 -21.47 10.59
N ARG A 73 0.20 -22.36 11.60
CA ARG A 73 -0.96 -23.14 12.06
C ARG A 73 -2.15 -22.26 12.40
N ASN A 74 -1.91 -21.06 12.92
CA ASN A 74 -2.96 -20.13 13.33
C ASN A 74 -3.55 -19.32 12.15
N GLY A 75 -2.93 -19.33 10.98
CA GLY A 75 -3.39 -18.55 9.82
C GLY A 75 -2.25 -17.90 9.05
N TRP A 76 -2.57 -16.78 8.42
CA TRP A 76 -1.66 -15.95 7.64
C TRP A 76 -1.38 -14.65 8.39
N SER A 77 -0.12 -14.24 8.39
CA SER A 77 0.31 -12.94 8.89
C SER A 77 1.14 -12.25 7.81
N SER A 78 0.96 -10.94 7.70
CA SER A 78 1.65 -10.13 6.70
C SER A 78 2.24 -8.90 7.35
N THR A 79 3.40 -8.50 6.86
CA THR A 79 4.07 -7.28 7.27
C THR A 79 4.61 -6.57 6.05
N PHE A 80 4.36 -5.27 5.94
CA PHE A 80 5.08 -4.40 5.04
C PHE A 80 6.16 -3.60 5.78
N LEU A 81 7.39 -3.73 5.29
CA LEU A 81 8.58 -3.04 5.78
C LEU A 81 8.96 -1.93 4.80
N ARG A 82 9.43 -0.77 5.27
CA ARG A 82 9.87 0.31 4.37
C ARG A 82 11.38 0.20 4.11
N ARG A 83 11.78 0.07 2.85
CA ARG A 83 13.18 -0.20 2.42
C ARG A 83 14.25 0.79 2.91
N ARG A 84 13.89 2.01 3.32
CA ARG A 84 14.84 3.07 3.70
C ARG A 84 15.06 3.26 5.21
N HIS A 85 14.37 2.53 6.10
CA HIS A 85 14.48 2.77 7.54
C HIS A 85 15.28 1.67 8.26
N VAL A 86 16.55 1.98 8.56
CA VAL A 86 17.49 1.09 9.25
C VAL A 86 17.15 0.91 10.73
N MET A 87 16.38 1.82 11.35
CA MET A 87 16.18 1.82 12.80
C MET A 87 14.76 1.47 13.30
N GLN A 88 13.71 1.50 12.47
CA GLN A 88 12.36 1.02 12.86
C GLN A 88 11.59 0.54 11.61
N PRO A 89 11.53 -0.78 11.32
CA PRO A 89 11.14 -1.24 9.99
C PRO A 89 9.65 -1.62 9.85
N TRP A 90 8.89 -1.81 10.94
CA TRP A 90 7.53 -2.37 10.91
C TRP A 90 6.45 -1.30 10.70
N VAL A 91 6.14 -0.97 9.45
CA VAL A 91 5.20 0.14 9.13
C VAL A 91 3.76 -0.34 8.97
N GLY A 92 3.54 -1.61 8.60
CA GLY A 92 2.20 -2.21 8.55
C GLY A 92 2.25 -3.71 8.78
N GLN A 93 2.18 -4.11 10.05
CA GLN A 93 2.03 -5.51 10.47
C GLN A 93 0.56 -5.80 10.80
N VAL A 94 0.08 -6.98 10.41
CA VAL A 94 -1.22 -7.47 10.90
C VAL A 94 -1.12 -7.85 12.38
N LEU A 95 -2.06 -7.39 13.20
CA LEU A 95 -2.10 -7.69 14.65
C LEU A 95 -2.73 -9.04 14.99
N TYR A 96 -3.37 -9.69 14.01
CA TYR A 96 -4.09 -10.95 14.14
C TYR A 96 -3.74 -11.90 13.00
N TRP A 97 -3.99 -13.19 13.19
CA TRP A 97 -3.87 -14.18 12.13
C TRP A 97 -5.14 -14.21 11.29
N TRP A 98 -5.01 -14.12 9.97
CA TRP A 98 -6.13 -14.25 9.04
C TRP A 98 -6.24 -15.66 8.47
N PRO A 99 -7.46 -16.14 8.16
CA PRO A 99 -7.65 -17.44 7.54
C PRO A 99 -7.16 -17.45 6.08
N THR A 100 -7.14 -16.31 5.40
CA THR A 100 -6.71 -16.17 4.00
C THR A 100 -5.47 -15.28 3.88
N PRO A 101 -4.59 -15.55 2.89
CA PRO A 101 -3.41 -14.71 2.64
C PRO A 101 -3.81 -13.30 2.15
N TRP A 102 -4.89 -13.21 1.38
CA TRP A 102 -5.39 -11.94 0.80
C TRP A 102 -5.73 -10.94 1.89
N ARG A 103 -6.50 -11.38 2.89
CA ARG A 103 -6.95 -10.50 3.96
C ARG A 103 -5.76 -10.00 4.79
N ALA A 104 -4.77 -10.87 5.04
CA ALA A 104 -3.54 -10.47 5.72
C ALA A 104 -2.77 -9.39 4.95
N VAL A 105 -2.55 -9.59 3.65
CA VAL A 105 -1.81 -8.63 2.82
C VAL A 105 -2.59 -7.32 2.67
N GLN A 106 -3.90 -7.38 2.40
CA GLN A 106 -4.75 -6.20 2.24
C GLN A 106 -4.76 -5.34 3.51
N GLU A 107 -4.90 -5.95 4.69
CA GLU A 107 -4.87 -5.20 5.95
C GLU A 107 -3.49 -4.64 6.26
N ALA A 108 -2.42 -5.42 6.07
CA ALA A 108 -1.05 -4.94 6.26
C ALA A 108 -0.74 -3.76 5.33
N ALA A 109 -1.17 -3.83 4.07
CA ALA A 109 -0.98 -2.76 3.09
C ALA A 109 -1.74 -1.50 3.49
N TRP A 110 -3.02 -1.64 3.87
CA TRP A 110 -3.83 -0.53 4.34
C TRP A 110 -3.21 0.17 5.54
N ARG A 111 -2.71 -0.60 6.51
CA ARG A 111 -2.00 -0.07 7.68
C ARG A 111 -0.73 0.65 7.29
N ALA A 112 0.10 0.06 6.43
CA ALA A 112 1.35 0.66 6.00
C ALA A 112 1.16 1.99 5.25
N LEU A 113 0.09 2.11 4.47
CA LEU A 113 -0.24 3.32 3.71
C LEU A 113 -0.87 4.42 4.57
N ASN A 114 -1.63 4.05 5.61
CA ASN A 114 -2.31 4.97 6.51
C ASN A 114 -1.57 5.21 7.83
N ASN A 115 -0.39 4.63 8.02
CA ASN A 115 0.39 4.83 9.23
C ASN A 115 0.90 6.30 9.29
N PRO A 116 0.53 7.07 10.33
CA PRO A 116 0.97 8.46 10.49
C PRO A 116 2.50 8.58 10.61
N PHE A 117 3.17 7.59 11.21
CA PHE A 117 4.62 7.59 11.34
C PHE A 117 5.34 7.41 9.99
N ALA A 118 4.68 6.95 8.92
CA ALA A 118 5.31 6.83 7.61
C ALA A 118 5.41 8.17 6.84
N HIS A 119 4.63 9.18 7.26
CA HIS A 119 4.57 10.50 6.62
C HIS A 119 5.54 11.52 7.22
N ASP A 120 5.95 11.37 8.49
CA ASP A 120 6.71 12.41 9.20
C ASP A 120 8.24 12.36 8.97
N TYR A 121 8.79 11.26 8.47
CA TYR A 121 10.27 11.14 8.30
C TYR A 121 10.82 11.69 6.98
N SER A 122 9.99 12.29 6.11
CA SER A 122 10.49 13.01 4.93
C SER A 122 11.01 14.42 5.25
N VAL A 123 10.85 14.90 6.49
CA VAL A 123 11.34 16.21 6.95
C VAL A 123 12.48 16.03 7.94
N VAL A 124 13.53 15.33 7.54
CA VAL A 124 14.85 15.55 8.16
C VAL A 124 15.66 16.31 7.12
N ASN A 125 15.58 17.64 7.21
CA ASN A 125 16.47 18.54 6.51
C ASN A 125 17.88 18.30 7.07
N GLU A 126 18.68 17.48 6.39
CA GLU A 126 20.11 17.38 6.63
C GLU A 126 20.75 18.73 6.26
N SER A 127 20.76 19.68 7.20
CA SER A 127 21.72 20.78 7.19
C SER A 127 22.95 20.32 7.98
N PRO A 128 24.13 20.16 7.34
CA PRO A 128 25.35 19.82 8.07
C PRO A 128 25.82 21.03 8.90
N PRO A 129 26.46 20.82 10.06
CA PRO A 129 27.21 21.84 10.78
C PRO A 129 28.53 22.22 10.09
#